data_AF-A0A5J6N9Q6-F1
#
_entry.id   AF-A0A5J6N9Q6-F1
#
_cell.length_a   1.000
_cell.length_b   1.000
_cell.length_c   1.000
_cell.angle_alpha   90.00
_cell.angle_beta   90.00
_cell.angle_gamma   90.00
#
_symmetry.space_group_name_H-M   'P 1'
#
loop_
_entity.id
_entity.type
_entity.pdbx_description
1 polymer ?
#
loop_
_entity_poly.entity_id
_entity_poly.type
_entity_poly.pdbx_seq_one_letter_code
_entity_poly.pdbx_strand_id
1 'polypeptide(L)'
;MYLNGRELEGTSLPVDASLVLTSDPKPRLRWTADLHDRFVDSVTQLGGPDKATPKAILRIMNVKGLTLYHLKSHLQKYRIAKNPDPSTVNNDKKTNDELKNRNDKSQPQFNEAMLQQIQIDVQRKLHEQIEVSPNHSFI
;
A
#
# COMPACT_ATOMS: atom_id res chain seq x y z
N MET A 1 -62.56 34.62 -31.54
CA MET A 1 -61.78 34.90 -30.31
C MET A 1 -61.27 33.56 -29.77
N TYR A 2 -59.95 33.34 -29.84
CA TYR A 2 -59.04 32.47 -29.05
C TYR A 2 -59.54 31.07 -28.57
N LEU A 3 -59.02 29.92 -29.04
CA LEU A 3 -57.75 29.21 -28.76
C LEU A 3 -57.55 28.62 -27.34
N ASN A 4 -57.44 27.28 -27.31
CA ASN A 4 -56.55 26.40 -26.51
C ASN A 4 -56.86 25.95 -25.07
N GLY A 5 -56.72 24.63 -24.85
CA GLY A 5 -56.44 23.95 -23.56
C GLY A 5 -56.76 22.44 -23.61
N ARG A 6 -55.90 21.59 -24.18
CA ARG A 6 -55.03 20.59 -23.52
C ARG A 6 -55.67 19.74 -22.40
N GLU A 7 -55.83 18.44 -22.69
CA GLU A 7 -55.76 17.33 -21.70
C GLU A 7 -55.23 16.08 -22.44
N LEU A 8 -53.91 15.87 -22.45
CA LEU A 8 -53.15 14.85 -21.70
C LEU A 8 -53.51 13.38 -22.05
N GLU A 9 -53.11 12.91 -23.23
CA GLU A 9 -52.92 11.48 -23.46
C GLU A 9 -51.65 10.99 -22.77
N GLY A 10 -51.82 9.95 -21.95
CA GLY A 10 -50.75 9.25 -21.27
C GLY A 10 -49.86 8.52 -22.25
N THR A 11 -48.59 8.89 -22.28
CA THR A 11 -47.52 8.00 -22.74
C THR A 11 -46.56 7.81 -21.57
N SER A 12 -46.69 6.64 -20.96
CA SER A 12 -45.77 6.07 -19.99
C SER A 12 -44.36 6.08 -20.57
N LEU A 13 -43.53 7.03 -20.14
CA LEU A 13 -42.09 6.97 -20.34
C LEU A 13 -41.54 5.88 -19.41
N PRO A 14 -40.81 4.87 -19.91
CA PRO A 14 -40.11 3.94 -19.04
C PRO A 14 -39.04 4.70 -18.26
N VAL A 15 -39.27 4.78 -16.96
CA VAL A 15 -38.39 5.27 -15.90
C VAL A 15 -37.21 4.33 -15.69
N ASP A 16 -36.38 4.08 -16.71
CA ASP A 16 -35.10 3.41 -16.47
C ASP A 16 -34.10 3.65 -17.60
N ALA A 17 -33.69 4.91 -17.76
CA ALA A 17 -32.33 5.18 -18.20
C ALA A 17 -31.45 5.28 -16.95
N SER A 18 -31.32 4.14 -16.24
CA SER A 18 -30.17 3.88 -15.39
C SER A 18 -28.94 4.38 -16.13
N LEU A 19 -28.35 5.44 -15.61
CA LEU A 19 -26.98 5.82 -15.90
C LEU A 19 -26.14 4.66 -15.40
N VAL A 20 -26.07 3.62 -16.22
CA VAL A 20 -25.15 2.53 -16.09
C VAL A 20 -23.78 3.15 -16.35
N LEU A 21 -23.25 3.81 -15.31
CA LEU A 21 -21.82 3.85 -15.07
C LEU A 21 -21.42 2.40 -14.77
N THR A 22 -21.50 1.50 -15.76
CA THR A 22 -20.63 0.34 -15.79
C THR A 22 -19.24 0.91 -16.02
N SER A 23 -18.67 1.52 -14.98
CA SER A 23 -17.26 1.32 -14.75
C SER A 23 -17.11 -0.17 -14.53
N ASP A 24 -17.01 -0.93 -15.63
CA ASP A 24 -16.48 -2.28 -15.61
C ASP A 24 -15.27 -2.20 -14.69
N PRO A 25 -15.28 -2.88 -13.53
CA PRO A 25 -14.15 -2.85 -12.63
C PRO A 25 -13.04 -3.57 -13.36
N LYS A 26 -12.24 -2.82 -14.13
CA LYS A 26 -11.09 -3.31 -14.88
C LYS A 26 -10.32 -4.19 -13.91
N PRO A 27 -10.17 -5.50 -14.17
CA PRO A 27 -9.59 -6.42 -13.21
C PRO A 27 -8.26 -5.85 -12.75
N ARG A 28 -8.10 -5.70 -11.43
CA ARG A 28 -6.90 -5.09 -10.86
C ARG A 28 -5.68 -5.88 -11.34
N LEU A 29 -4.70 -5.16 -11.89
CA LEU A 29 -3.48 -5.80 -12.36
C LEU A 29 -2.74 -6.46 -11.19
N ARG A 30 -2.41 -7.74 -11.35
CA ARG A 30 -1.58 -8.48 -10.40
C ARG A 30 -0.13 -8.45 -10.83
N TRP A 31 0.75 -7.98 -9.95
CA TRP A 31 2.19 -8.06 -10.12
C TRP A 31 2.67 -9.49 -9.86
N THR A 32 2.71 -10.31 -10.90
CA THR A 32 3.33 -11.65 -10.86
C THR A 32 4.85 -11.53 -10.84
N ALA A 33 5.55 -12.58 -10.41
CA ALA A 33 7.00 -12.62 -10.38
C ALA A 33 7.60 -12.34 -11.78
N ASP A 34 7.10 -13.01 -12.82
CA ASP A 34 7.51 -12.77 -14.21
C ASP A 34 7.36 -11.30 -14.64
N LEU A 35 6.22 -10.67 -14.31
CA LEU A 35 5.99 -9.27 -14.63
C LEU A 35 6.94 -8.34 -13.86
N HIS A 36 7.26 -8.69 -12.61
CA HIS A 36 8.21 -7.97 -11.78
C HIS A 36 9.64 -8.08 -12.31
N ASP A 37 10.07 -9.27 -12.72
CA ASP A 37 11.42 -9.51 -13.25
C ASP A 37 11.64 -8.67 -14.52
N ARG A 38 10.68 -8.69 -15.45
CA ARG A 38 10.71 -7.83 -16.65
C ARG A 38 10.74 -6.33 -16.31
N PHE A 39 10.09 -5.92 -15.23
CA PHE A 39 10.14 -4.55 -14.73
C PHE A 39 11.54 -4.20 -14.20
N VAL A 40 12.15 -5.07 -13.39
CA VAL A 40 13.49 -4.87 -12.84
C VAL A 40 14.53 -4.81 -13.96
N ASP A 41 14.42 -5.69 -14.95
CA ASP A 41 15.28 -5.67 -16.13
C ASP A 41 15.13 -4.36 -16.91
N SER A 42 13.89 -3.88 -17.10
CA SER A 42 13.63 -2.61 -17.78
C SER A 42 14.21 -1.42 -17.01
N VAL A 43 14.09 -1.41 -15.67
CA VAL A 43 14.67 -0.37 -14.81
C VAL A 43 16.19 -0.42 -14.85
N THR A 44 16.78 -1.61 -14.85
CA THR A 44 18.23 -1.81 -14.95
C THR A 44 18.77 -1.32 -16.29
N GLN A 45 18.08 -1.63 -17.40
CA GLN A 45 18.40 -1.12 -18.74
C GLN A 45 18.35 0.40 -18.83
N LEU A 46 17.45 1.04 -18.08
CA LEU A 46 17.33 2.51 -18.01
C LEU A 46 18.36 3.16 -17.06
N GLY A 47 19.27 2.37 -16.48
CA GLY A 47 20.33 2.88 -15.61
C GLY A 47 19.91 3.08 -14.15
N GLY A 48 18.90 2.32 -13.69
CA GLY A 48 18.49 2.27 -12.29
C GLY A 48 17.18 3.01 -11.97
N PRO A 49 16.70 2.88 -10.72
CA PRO A 49 15.39 3.40 -10.30
C PRO A 49 15.26 4.92 -10.46
N ASP A 50 16.32 5.69 -10.27
CA ASP A 50 16.27 7.16 -10.33
C ASP A 50 16.11 7.68 -11.76
N LYS A 51 16.74 7.00 -12.73
CA LYS A 51 16.72 7.37 -14.15
C LYS A 51 15.53 6.79 -14.91
N ALA A 52 14.97 5.69 -14.43
CA ALA A 52 13.86 5.04 -15.09
C ALA A 52 12.59 5.91 -15.06
N THR A 53 11.91 6.05 -16.21
CA THR A 53 10.63 6.76 -16.30
C THR A 53 9.50 5.77 -16.58
N PRO A 54 8.29 5.96 -16.00
CA PRO A 54 7.16 5.04 -16.25
C PRO A 54 6.83 4.88 -17.73
N LYS A 55 6.99 5.94 -18.54
CA LYS A 55 6.79 5.87 -20.00
C LYS A 55 7.82 4.99 -20.70
N ALA A 56 9.10 5.11 -20.34
CA ALA A 56 10.14 4.28 -20.94
C ALA A 56 9.98 2.81 -20.53
N ILE A 57 9.68 2.55 -19.26
CA ILE A 57 9.41 1.18 -18.77
C ILE A 57 8.23 0.55 -19.50
N LEU A 58 7.14 1.31 -19.71
CA LEU A 58 5.97 0.82 -20.46
C LEU A 58 6.33 0.37 -21.88
N ARG A 59 7.18 1.15 -22.55
CA ARG A 59 7.63 0.88 -23.91
C ARG A 59 8.52 -0.36 -23.98
N ILE A 60 9.41 -0.56 -23.00
CA ILE A 60 10.31 -1.72 -22.94
C ILE A 60 9.52 -2.99 -22.59
N MET A 61 8.64 -2.92 -21.59
CA MET A 61 7.86 -4.09 -21.16
C MET A 61 6.79 -4.51 -22.18
N ASN A 62 6.19 -3.56 -22.90
CA ASN A 62 5.21 -3.79 -23.98
C ASN A 62 4.11 -4.82 -23.62
N VAL A 63 3.60 -4.79 -22.39
CA VAL A 63 2.58 -5.73 -21.89
C VAL A 63 1.18 -5.18 -22.13
N LYS A 64 0.31 -5.96 -22.77
CA LYS A 64 -1.10 -5.59 -22.97
C LYS A 64 -1.83 -5.49 -21.63
N GLY A 65 -2.57 -4.41 -21.43
CA GLY A 65 -3.30 -4.15 -20.18
C GLY A 65 -2.45 -3.52 -19.06
N LEU A 66 -1.14 -3.40 -19.25
CA LEU A 66 -0.28 -2.59 -18.38
C LEU A 66 -0.45 -1.11 -18.75
N THR A 67 -0.54 -0.25 -17.74
CA THR A 67 -0.76 1.19 -17.92
C THR A 67 0.31 1.96 -17.15
N LEU A 68 0.46 3.25 -17.48
CA LEU A 68 1.36 4.15 -16.76
C LEU A 68 1.01 4.24 -15.26
N TYR A 69 -0.26 4.09 -14.91
CA TYR A 69 -0.70 4.13 -13.51
C TYR A 69 -0.07 2.99 -12.71
N HIS A 70 -0.14 1.75 -13.22
CA HIS A 70 0.47 0.58 -12.58
C HIS A 70 1.99 0.74 -12.44
N LEU A 71 2.64 1.30 -13.47
CA LEU A 71 4.09 1.52 -13.46
C LEU A 71 4.49 2.65 -12.51
N LYS A 72 3.71 3.72 -12.43
CA LYS A 72 3.99 4.85 -11.54
C LYS A 72 3.93 4.41 -10.08
N SER A 73 2.83 3.75 -9.68
CA SER A 73 2.68 3.27 -8.31
C SER A 73 3.74 2.21 -7.94
N HIS A 74 4.04 1.30 -8.86
CA HIS A 74 5.06 0.28 -8.63
C HIS A 74 6.48 0.84 -8.58
N LEU A 75 6.84 1.77 -9.49
CA LEU A 75 8.14 2.43 -9.50
C LEU A 75 8.36 3.29 -8.26
N GLN A 76 7.30 3.94 -7.76
CA GLN A 76 7.35 4.68 -6.50
C GLN A 76 7.67 3.75 -5.33
N LYS A 77 6.96 2.62 -5.18
CA LYS A 77 7.25 1.63 -4.14
C LYS A 77 8.66 1.04 -4.30
N TYR A 78 9.09 0.79 -5.53
CA TYR A 78 10.42 0.25 -5.83
C TYR A 78 11.55 1.20 -5.43
N ARG A 79 11.41 2.51 -5.69
CA ARG A 79 12.38 3.54 -5.26
C ARG A 79 12.53 3.61 -3.76
N ILE A 80 11.40 3.65 -3.03
CA ILE A 80 11.39 3.71 -1.56
C ILE A 80 12.06 2.46 -0.97
N ALA A 81 11.82 1.29 -1.56
CA ALA A 81 12.44 0.04 -1.09
C ALA A 81 13.94 -0.05 -1.40
N LYS A 82 14.43 0.58 -2.47
CA LYS A 82 15.83 0.49 -2.92
C LYS A 82 16.73 1.58 -2.32
N ASN A 83 16.16 2.73 -1.96
CA ASN A 83 16.86 3.84 -1.32
C ASN A 83 16.24 4.10 0.07
N PRO A 84 16.63 3.34 1.12
CA PRO A 84 16.21 3.61 2.49
C PRO A 84 16.96 4.82 3.05
N ASP A 85 16.80 5.99 2.44
CA ASP A 85 17.19 7.24 3.09
C ASP A 85 16.19 7.51 4.24
N PRO A 86 16.65 7.80 5.47
CA PRO A 86 15.80 7.86 6.67
C PRO A 86 14.79 9.02 6.69
N SER A 87 14.70 9.85 5.64
CA SER A 87 13.89 11.08 5.64
C SER A 87 12.46 10.94 5.10
N THR A 88 12.02 9.77 4.61
CA THR A 88 10.65 9.60 4.06
C THR A 88 9.91 8.43 4.70
N VAL A 89 9.60 8.57 5.99
CA VAL A 89 8.53 7.80 6.64
C VAL A 89 7.26 8.62 6.48
N ASN A 90 6.28 8.14 5.72
CA ASN A 90 4.86 8.15 6.12
C ASN A 90 3.97 7.51 5.04
N ASN A 91 3.16 6.57 5.54
CA ASN A 91 1.94 5.98 5.00
C ASN A 91 2.02 4.68 4.18
N ASP A 92 1.41 3.67 4.83
CA ASP A 92 0.75 2.48 4.29
C ASP A 92 1.50 1.14 4.35
N LYS A 93 1.69 0.68 5.59
CA LYS A 93 1.72 -0.75 5.94
C LYS A 93 0.33 -1.36 5.71
N LYS A 94 0.19 -2.16 4.64
CA LYS A 94 -0.51 -3.45 4.70
C LYS A 94 -0.27 -4.23 3.41
N THR A 95 0.52 -5.29 3.50
CA THR A 95 0.24 -6.58 2.86
C THR A 95 1.18 -7.59 3.49
N ASN A 96 0.54 -8.49 4.23
CA ASN A 96 1.11 -9.69 4.81
C ASN A 96 1.28 -10.68 3.65
N ASP A 97 2.51 -11.13 3.40
CA ASP A 97 2.78 -12.44 2.79
C ASP A 97 4.22 -12.84 3.17
N GLU A 98 4.28 -13.89 4.00
CA GLU A 98 5.48 -14.55 4.46
C GLU A 98 6.30 -15.18 3.33
N LEU A 99 7.59 -14.90 3.39
CA LEU A 99 8.71 -15.84 3.22
C LEU A 99 8.88 -16.54 1.86
N LYS A 100 9.76 -15.97 1.03
CA LYS A 100 10.85 -16.75 0.41
C LYS A 100 12.19 -15.98 0.41
N ASN A 101 13.01 -16.36 1.38
CA ASN A 101 14.47 -16.54 1.33
C ASN A 101 15.26 -15.65 0.36
N ARG A 102 15.78 -14.52 0.88
CA ARG A 102 16.99 -13.90 0.35
C ARG A 102 17.90 -13.52 1.49
N ASN A 103 19.03 -14.22 1.55
CA ASN A 103 20.20 -13.95 2.35
C ASN A 103 20.71 -12.54 2.01
N ASP A 104 20.35 -11.54 2.79
CA ASP A 104 20.91 -10.19 2.70
C ASP A 104 21.26 -9.69 4.11
N LYS A 105 22.55 -9.69 4.41
CA LYS A 105 23.12 -9.23 5.67
C LYS A 105 23.09 -7.71 5.67
N SER A 106 21.97 -7.10 6.05
CA SER A 106 21.89 -5.69 6.46
C SER A 106 20.56 -5.42 7.17
N GLN A 107 20.38 -6.03 8.35
CA GLN A 107 19.41 -5.54 9.33
C GLN A 107 20.10 -4.48 10.19
N PRO A 108 19.51 -3.29 10.41
CA PRO A 108 19.89 -2.51 11.58
C PRO A 108 19.47 -3.36 12.78
N GLN A 109 20.47 -3.92 13.47
CA GLN A 109 20.26 -4.70 14.68
C GLN A 109 19.66 -3.74 15.71
N PHE A 110 18.34 -3.73 15.83
CA PHE A 110 17.67 -3.05 16.92
C PHE A 110 18.08 -3.83 18.16
N ASN A 111 19.08 -3.30 18.87
CA ASN A 111 19.80 -4.00 19.92
C ASN A 111 18.81 -4.55 20.94
N GLU A 112 18.61 -5.86 20.90
CA GLU A 112 17.75 -6.62 21.81
C GLU A 112 18.06 -6.26 23.28
N ALA A 113 19.33 -5.94 23.56
CA ALA A 113 19.81 -5.44 24.84
C ALA A 113 19.06 -4.20 25.35
N MET A 114 18.67 -3.26 24.47
CA MET A 114 17.94 -2.06 24.88
C MET A 114 16.48 -2.38 25.25
N LEU A 115 15.84 -3.30 24.52
CA LEU A 115 14.48 -3.75 24.84
C LEU A 115 14.47 -4.54 26.15
N GLN A 116 15.47 -5.40 26.35
CA GLN A 116 15.62 -6.12 27.61
C GLN A 116 15.85 -5.16 28.78
N GLN A 117 16.67 -4.11 28.60
CA GLN A 117 16.92 -3.12 29.65
C GLN A 117 15.63 -2.36 30.04
N ILE A 118 14.88 -1.88 29.05
CA ILE A 118 13.60 -1.20 29.30
C ILE A 118 12.63 -2.15 30.04
N GLN A 119 12.58 -3.41 29.64
CA GLN A 119 11.69 -4.39 30.26
C GLN A 119 12.11 -4.73 31.70
N ILE A 120 13.42 -4.81 31.98
CA ILE A 120 13.96 -5.00 33.34
C ILE A 120 13.64 -3.79 34.22
N ASP A 121 13.78 -2.56 33.72
CA ASP A 121 13.52 -1.36 34.52
C ASP A 121 12.03 -1.15 34.80
N VAL A 122 11.15 -1.48 33.85
CA VAL A 122 9.70 -1.52 34.07
C VAL A 122 9.33 -2.54 35.15
N GLN A 123 9.89 -3.75 35.07
CA GLN A 123 9.70 -4.78 36.10
C GLN A 123 10.22 -4.31 37.47
N ARG A 124 11.42 -3.74 37.54
CA ARG A 124 12.04 -3.25 38.78
C ARG A 124 11.18 -2.17 39.43
N LYS A 125 10.68 -1.21 38.65
CA LYS A 125 9.82 -0.13 39.15
C LYS A 125 8.49 -0.64 39.68
N LEU A 126 7.96 -1.70 39.06
CA LEU A 126 6.72 -2.34 39.52
C LEU A 126 6.93 -3.05 40.87
N HIS A 127 8.05 -3.75 41.05
CA HIS A 127 8.37 -4.42 42.32
C HIS A 127 8.62 -3.41 43.46
N GLU A 128 9.32 -2.31 43.16
CA GLU A 128 9.61 -1.24 44.14
C GLU A 128 8.32 -0.64 44.72
N GLN A 129 7.25 -0.50 43.92
CA GLN A 129 5.95 0.00 44.38
C GLN A 129 5.19 -1.00 45.27
N ILE A 130 5.45 -2.30 45.10
CA ILE A 130 4.79 -3.36 45.88
C ILE A 130 5.41 -3.45 47.29
N GLU A 131 6.72 -3.18 47.44
CA GLU A 131 7.38 -3.18 48.76
C GLU A 131 7.00 -1.99 49.65
N VAL A 132 6.52 -0.86 49.09
CA VAL A 132 6.08 0.31 49.89
C VAL A 132 4.69 0.15 50.49
N SER A 133 3.97 -0.94 50.17
CA SER A 133 2.76 -1.32 50.90
C SER A 133 3.13 -2.42 51.90
N PRO A 134 3.53 -2.10 53.14
CA PRO A 134 3.63 -3.13 54.16
C PRO A 134 2.26 -3.78 54.27
N ASN A 135 2.25 -5.11 54.14
CA ASN A 135 1.16 -5.98 54.52
C ASN A 135 0.55 -5.51 55.84
N HIS A 136 -0.58 -4.80 55.79
CA HIS A 136 -1.53 -4.89 56.89
C HIS A 136 -2.34 -6.15 56.64
N SER A 137 -1.80 -7.24 57.17
CA SER A 137 -2.50 -8.50 57.35
C SER A 137 -3.84 -8.23 58.06
N PHE A 138 -4.88 -8.85 57.53
CA PHE A 138 -6.18 -9.04 58.16
C PHE A 138 -6.06 -9.38 59.66
N ILE A 139 -6.76 -8.61 60.51
CA ILE A 139 -7.66 -9.08 61.57
C ILE A 139 -8.75 -8.03 61.80
#